data_AF-A0A3N5AZS7-F1
#
_entry.id   AF-A0A3N5AZS7-F1
#
_cell.length_a   1.000
_cell.length_b   1.000
_cell.length_c   1.000
_cell.angle_alpha   90.00
_cell.angle_beta   90.00
_cell.angle_gamma   90.00
#
_symmetry.space_group_name_H-M   'P 1'
#
loop_
_entity.id
_entity.type
_entity.pdbx_description
1 polymer ?
#
loop_
_entity_poly.entity_id
_entity_poly.type
_entity_poly.pdbx_seq_one_letter_code
_entity_poly.pdbx_strand_id
1 'polypeptide(L)'
;MKFKVPEKPENLQERLICIIFGTFVGTAVYVLFLYLNIAILGWNLGLIFAPLLAGYAETMLAERMLSSDTGAISAFILFAGTTFYSFILVNPTLGANFITFGATAVILQAAFPTLINYILLVIIIGAIFYILRFVKKTLTRIYLKIKHIIYKYILKKPFEVKPKAIEYYDELRNNQEINSLGVIFMTSTDVPDKHVINLGQFQSTVILEKEPDLLDLNPKERENHTLTILKSGKDKCLIGLTDKIKAAGGNGIIDLDIQYIKIGFGGESYQISAMGMGVYIN
;
A
#
# COMPACT_ATOMS: atom_id res chain seq x y z
N MET A 1 15.71 -29.90 -6.74
CA MET A 1 14.44 -30.64 -6.55
C MET A 1 13.35 -29.61 -6.35
N LYS A 2 12.41 -29.48 -7.30
CA LYS A 2 11.28 -28.53 -7.23
C LYS A 2 10.22 -29.14 -6.31
N PHE A 3 9.85 -28.46 -5.24
CA PHE A 3 8.54 -28.66 -4.61
C PHE A 3 7.68 -27.43 -4.86
N LYS A 4 6.62 -27.71 -5.64
CA LYS A 4 5.56 -26.82 -6.07
C LYS A 4 4.57 -26.73 -4.91
N VAL A 5 4.43 -25.56 -4.28
CA VAL A 5 3.35 -25.25 -3.34
C VAL A 5 2.06 -25.08 -4.15
N PRO A 6 0.89 -25.59 -3.72
CA PRO A 6 -0.26 -25.68 -4.59
C PRO A 6 -0.77 -24.28 -4.95
N GLU A 7 -0.85 -24.01 -6.26
CA GLU A 7 -1.80 -23.03 -6.78
C GLU A 7 -3.17 -23.44 -6.24
N LYS A 8 -3.72 -22.65 -5.31
CA LYS A 8 -5.18 -22.60 -5.14
C LYS A 8 -5.73 -22.43 -6.55
N PRO A 9 -6.69 -23.24 -7.02
CA PRO A 9 -7.24 -23.04 -8.35
C PRO A 9 -7.64 -21.56 -8.41
N GLU A 10 -7.03 -20.82 -9.33
CA GLU A 10 -7.52 -19.49 -9.69
C GLU A 10 -9.02 -19.68 -9.88
N ASN A 11 -9.83 -19.16 -8.96
CA ASN A 11 -11.27 -19.21 -9.11
C ASN A 11 -11.57 -18.24 -10.26
N LEU A 12 -11.46 -18.76 -11.48
CA LEU A 12 -11.69 -18.06 -12.74
C LEU A 12 -13.03 -17.31 -12.68
N GLN A 13 -14.00 -17.90 -11.99
CA GLN A 13 -15.31 -17.33 -11.69
C GLN A 13 -15.21 -16.02 -10.88
N GLU A 14 -14.42 -15.98 -9.81
CA GLU A 14 -14.25 -14.79 -8.97
C GLU A 14 -13.54 -13.67 -9.72
N ARG A 15 -12.55 -14.00 -10.57
CA ARG A 15 -11.90 -13.01 -11.46
C ARG A 15 -12.85 -12.48 -12.52
N LEU A 16 -13.66 -13.34 -13.14
CA LEU A 16 -14.69 -12.94 -14.09
C LEU A 16 -15.70 -11.98 -13.45
N ILE A 17 -16.12 -12.25 -12.21
CA ILE A 17 -17.00 -11.35 -11.46
C ILE A 17 -16.35 -9.97 -11.26
N CYS A 18 -15.06 -9.92 -10.91
CA CYS A 18 -14.33 -8.65 -10.75
C CYS A 18 -14.24 -7.87 -12.07
N ILE A 19 -13.93 -8.54 -13.18
CA ILE A 19 -13.86 -7.94 -14.52
C ILE A 19 -15.24 -7.42 -14.97
N ILE A 20 -16.29 -8.21 -14.78
CA ILE A 20 -17.67 -7.83 -15.13
C ILE A 20 -18.11 -6.61 -14.31
N PHE A 21 -17.81 -6.59 -13.01
CA PHE A 21 -18.12 -5.47 -12.14
C PHE A 21 -17.39 -4.20 -12.57
N GLY A 22 -16.08 -4.27 -12.77
CA GLY A 22 -15.28 -3.13 -13.25
C GLY A 22 -15.81 -2.60 -14.59
N THR A 23 -16.07 -3.50 -15.53
CA THR A 23 -16.61 -3.16 -16.85
C THR A 23 -17.99 -2.49 -16.73
N PHE A 24 -18.89 -3.01 -15.89
CA PHE A 24 -20.20 -2.41 -15.66
C PHE A 24 -20.10 -0.98 -15.10
N VAL A 25 -19.26 -0.76 -14.08
CA VAL A 25 -19.03 0.56 -13.48
C VAL A 25 -18.46 1.52 -14.53
N GLY A 26 -17.48 1.09 -15.32
CA GLY A 26 -16.93 1.87 -16.42
C GLY A 26 -17.98 2.25 -17.47
N THR A 27 -18.81 1.30 -17.91
CA THR A 27 -19.89 1.57 -18.87
C THR A 27 -20.91 2.56 -18.31
N ALA A 28 -21.29 2.44 -17.04
CA ALA A 28 -22.21 3.39 -16.40
C ALA A 28 -21.63 4.81 -16.37
N VAL A 29 -20.34 4.96 -16.05
CA VAL A 29 -19.63 6.24 -16.11
C VAL A 29 -19.61 6.78 -17.54
N TYR A 30 -19.30 5.95 -18.53
CA TYR A 30 -19.29 6.37 -19.93
C TYR A 30 -20.65 6.91 -20.40
N VAL A 31 -21.73 6.18 -20.07
CA VAL A 31 -23.11 6.59 -20.38
C VAL A 31 -23.48 7.89 -19.68
N LEU A 32 -23.08 8.06 -18.42
CA LEU A 32 -23.31 9.30 -17.67
C LEU A 32 -22.63 10.50 -18.35
N PHE A 33 -21.40 10.34 -18.81
CA PHE A 33 -20.65 11.39 -19.50
C PHE A 33 -21.24 11.72 -20.88
N LEU A 34 -21.77 10.72 -21.59
CA LEU A 34 -22.55 10.93 -22.81
C LEU A 34 -23.84 11.71 -22.54
N TYR A 35 -24.63 11.29 -21.54
CA TYR A 35 -25.92 11.92 -21.21
C TYR A 35 -25.76 13.38 -20.79
N LEU A 36 -24.73 13.67 -19.99
CA LEU A 36 -24.45 15.02 -19.50
C LEU A 36 -23.65 15.87 -20.50
N ASN A 37 -23.31 15.35 -21.68
CA ASN A 37 -22.47 16.01 -22.70
C ASN A 37 -21.17 16.58 -22.12
N ILE A 38 -20.52 15.83 -21.22
CA ILE A 38 -19.28 16.26 -20.59
C ILE A 38 -18.14 16.04 -21.58
N ALA A 39 -17.87 17.08 -22.37
CA ALA A 39 -16.87 17.08 -23.41
C ALA A 39 -16.00 18.35 -23.34
N ILE A 40 -14.71 18.22 -23.66
CA ILE A 40 -13.80 19.34 -23.83
C ILE A 40 -13.40 19.37 -25.30
N LEU A 41 -13.61 20.50 -25.98
CA LEU A 41 -13.28 20.68 -27.40
C LEU A 41 -13.91 19.62 -28.32
N GLY A 42 -15.14 19.18 -28.00
CA GLY A 42 -15.85 18.15 -28.76
C GLY A 42 -15.42 16.72 -28.45
N TRP A 43 -14.46 16.52 -27.54
CA TRP A 43 -14.00 15.19 -27.14
C TRP A 43 -14.66 14.77 -25.82
N ASN A 44 -15.39 13.65 -25.84
CA ASN A 44 -16.10 13.15 -24.68
C ASN A 44 -15.12 12.62 -23.62
N LEU A 45 -15.12 13.25 -22.45
CA LEU A 45 -14.20 12.88 -21.35
C LEU A 45 -14.47 11.47 -20.79
N GLY A 46 -15.65 10.91 -21.04
CA GLY A 46 -15.99 9.54 -20.71
C GLY A 46 -15.01 8.54 -21.33
N LEU A 47 -14.40 8.83 -22.48
CA LEU A 47 -13.38 7.98 -23.10
C LEU A 47 -12.11 7.80 -22.24
N ILE A 48 -11.85 8.73 -21.32
CA ILE A 48 -10.69 8.71 -20.42
C ILE A 48 -11.10 8.16 -19.06
N PHE A 49 -12.18 8.72 -18.49
CA PHE A 49 -12.57 8.42 -17.11
C PHE A 49 -13.25 7.06 -16.96
N ALA A 50 -13.95 6.56 -17.99
CA ALA A 50 -14.63 5.28 -17.91
C ALA A 50 -13.65 4.08 -17.79
N PRO A 51 -12.58 3.97 -18.61
CA PRO A 51 -11.58 2.91 -18.44
C PRO A 51 -10.83 2.98 -17.09
N LEU A 52 -10.51 4.20 -16.63
CA LEU A 52 -9.83 4.39 -15.34
C LEU A 52 -10.71 3.94 -14.17
N LEU A 53 -11.98 4.33 -14.15
CA LEU A 53 -12.92 3.96 -13.10
C LEU A 53 -13.32 2.47 -13.20
N ALA A 54 -13.31 1.88 -14.39
CA ALA A 54 -13.48 0.44 -14.56
C ALA A 54 -12.36 -0.34 -13.87
N GLY A 55 -11.10 0.00 -14.17
CA GLY A 55 -9.94 -0.66 -13.57
C GLY A 55 -9.85 -0.43 -12.07
N TYR A 56 -10.18 0.77 -11.61
CA TYR A 56 -10.24 1.06 -10.18
C TYR A 56 -11.30 0.22 -9.47
N ALA A 57 -12.50 0.10 -10.03
CA ALA A 57 -13.58 -0.69 -9.45
C ALA A 57 -13.27 -2.20 -9.45
N GLU A 58 -12.63 -2.71 -10.51
CA GLU A 58 -12.13 -4.10 -10.55
C GLU A 58 -11.05 -4.33 -9.48
N THR A 59 -10.03 -3.47 -9.37
CA THR A 59 -8.97 -3.61 -8.34
C THR A 59 -9.55 -3.57 -6.94
N MET A 60 -10.48 -2.64 -6.65
CA MET A 60 -11.11 -2.55 -5.35
C MET A 60 -11.87 -3.84 -4.97
N LEU A 61 -12.53 -4.48 -5.94
CA LEU A 61 -13.26 -5.73 -5.69
C LEU A 61 -12.31 -6.93 -5.62
N ALA A 62 -11.28 -6.96 -6.46
CA ALA A 62 -10.27 -8.02 -6.50
C ALA A 62 -9.37 -8.02 -5.27
N GLU A 63 -9.02 -6.85 -4.71
CA GLU A 63 -8.32 -6.76 -3.42
C GLU A 63 -9.15 -7.39 -2.30
N ARG A 64 -10.47 -7.18 -2.31
CA ARG A 64 -11.39 -7.73 -1.30
C ARG A 64 -11.66 -9.23 -1.45
N MET A 65 -11.74 -9.73 -2.68
CA MET A 65 -12.13 -11.13 -2.94
C MET A 65 -10.94 -12.06 -3.17
N LEU A 66 -9.87 -11.56 -3.78
CA LEU A 66 -8.76 -12.36 -4.33
C LEU A 66 -7.39 -11.95 -3.77
N SER A 67 -7.30 -10.84 -3.02
CA SER A 67 -6.04 -10.27 -2.53
C SER A 67 -5.00 -10.05 -3.63
N SER A 68 -5.47 -9.71 -4.85
CA SER A 68 -4.62 -9.55 -6.04
C SER A 68 -5.06 -8.36 -6.89
N ASP A 69 -4.10 -7.60 -7.42
CA ASP A 69 -4.36 -6.43 -8.27
C ASP A 69 -4.56 -6.87 -9.72
N THR A 70 -5.81 -6.84 -10.20
CA THR A 70 -6.18 -7.29 -11.56
C THR A 70 -6.79 -6.20 -12.45
N GLY A 71 -7.03 -4.99 -11.93
CA GLY A 71 -7.77 -3.90 -12.61
C GLY A 71 -7.25 -3.42 -13.96
N ALA A 72 -6.09 -3.90 -14.41
CA ALA A 72 -5.61 -3.65 -15.76
C ALA A 72 -6.53 -4.24 -16.84
N ILE A 73 -7.25 -5.33 -16.55
CA ILE A 73 -8.03 -6.07 -17.56
C ILE A 73 -9.32 -5.34 -17.94
N SER A 74 -10.15 -4.93 -16.99
CA SER A 74 -11.38 -4.17 -17.29
C SER A 74 -11.08 -2.79 -17.86
N ALA A 75 -10.04 -2.11 -17.38
CA ALA A 75 -9.59 -0.84 -17.97
C ALA A 75 -9.21 -1.02 -19.45
N PHE A 76 -8.47 -2.08 -19.78
CA PHE A 76 -8.10 -2.38 -21.15
C PHE A 76 -9.30 -2.75 -22.03
N ILE A 77 -10.21 -3.60 -21.54
CA ILE A 77 -11.43 -3.99 -22.25
C ILE A 77 -12.29 -2.76 -22.54
N LEU A 78 -12.50 -1.90 -21.55
CA LEU A 78 -13.34 -0.71 -21.71
C LEU A 78 -12.67 0.33 -22.61
N PHE A 79 -11.35 0.51 -22.51
CA PHE A 79 -10.59 1.40 -23.39
C PHE A 79 -10.65 0.93 -24.84
N ALA A 80 -10.37 -0.35 -25.10
CA ALA A 80 -10.46 -0.93 -26.43
C ALA A 80 -11.90 -0.87 -26.97
N GLY A 81 -12.89 -1.23 -26.15
CA GLY A 81 -14.31 -1.23 -26.53
C GLY A 81 -14.86 0.16 -26.83
N THR A 82 -14.59 1.14 -25.97
CA THR A 82 -15.04 2.53 -26.19
C THR A 82 -14.31 3.20 -27.34
N THR A 83 -13.01 2.94 -27.51
CA THR A 83 -12.26 3.42 -28.67
C THR A 83 -12.79 2.81 -29.96
N PHE A 84 -13.00 1.49 -30.01
CA PHE A 84 -13.57 0.81 -31.16
C PHE A 84 -15.00 1.30 -31.47
N TYR A 85 -15.86 1.42 -30.46
CA TYR A 85 -17.22 1.90 -30.64
C TYR A 85 -17.26 3.36 -31.15
N SER A 86 -16.55 4.28 -30.49
CA SER A 86 -16.57 5.69 -30.85
C SER A 86 -15.88 5.99 -32.18
N PHE A 87 -14.79 5.28 -32.52
CA PHE A 87 -14.05 5.57 -33.75
C PHE A 87 -14.48 4.73 -34.95
N ILE A 88 -14.88 3.47 -34.77
CA ILE A 88 -15.15 2.55 -35.89
C ILE A 88 -16.65 2.37 -36.13
N LEU A 89 -17.48 2.21 -35.09
CA LEU A 89 -18.92 1.93 -35.25
C LEU A 89 -19.78 3.19 -35.41
N VAL A 90 -19.54 4.23 -34.60
CA VAL A 90 -20.36 5.45 -34.61
C VAL A 90 -19.98 6.42 -35.73
N ASN A 91 -18.81 6.25 -36.36
CA ASN A 91 -18.42 7.03 -37.54
C ASN A 91 -18.82 6.31 -38.84
N PRO A 92 -19.91 6.74 -39.53
CA PRO A 92 -20.40 6.07 -40.74
C PRO A 92 -19.47 6.17 -41.95
N THR A 93 -18.38 6.93 -41.85
CA THR A 93 -17.38 7.12 -42.91
C THR A 93 -16.26 6.06 -42.91
N LEU A 94 -16.18 5.21 -41.87
CA LEU A 94 -15.02 4.33 -41.62
C LEU A 94 -15.41 2.84 -41.52
N GLY A 95 -15.83 2.22 -42.63
CA GLY A 95 -15.86 0.75 -42.75
C GLY A 95 -14.46 0.13 -42.78
N ALA A 96 -14.28 -1.20 -42.77
CA ALA A 96 -12.94 -1.83 -42.79
C ALA A 96 -12.22 -1.73 -44.17
N ASN A 97 -11.89 -0.51 -44.58
CA ASN A 97 -11.35 -0.16 -45.89
C ASN A 97 -9.99 0.55 -45.74
N PHE A 98 -9.23 0.70 -46.82
CA PHE A 98 -7.90 1.36 -46.80
C PHE A 98 -7.95 2.80 -46.22
N ILE A 99 -9.06 3.50 -46.45
CA ILE A 99 -9.32 4.85 -45.90
C ILE A 99 -9.37 4.82 -44.37
N THR A 100 -9.90 3.75 -43.79
CA THR A 100 -10.01 3.59 -42.33
C THR A 100 -8.68 3.35 -41.69
N PHE A 101 -7.83 2.55 -42.33
CA PHE A 101 -6.46 2.37 -41.89
C PHE A 101 -5.68 3.70 -41.94
N GLY A 102 -5.86 4.48 -43.02
CA GLY A 102 -5.26 5.82 -43.15
C GLY A 102 -5.75 6.80 -42.09
N ALA A 103 -7.06 6.84 -41.83
CA ALA A 103 -7.63 7.70 -40.80
C ALA A 103 -7.20 7.30 -39.38
N THR A 104 -7.12 6.00 -39.07
CA THR A 104 -6.58 5.51 -37.80
C THR A 104 -5.12 5.95 -37.63
N ALA A 105 -4.30 5.89 -38.69
CA ALA A 105 -2.92 6.37 -38.64
C ALA A 105 -2.85 7.89 -38.36
N VAL A 106 -3.72 8.69 -38.97
CA VAL A 106 -3.81 10.14 -38.74
C VAL A 106 -4.29 10.47 -37.32
N ILE A 107 -5.27 9.72 -36.80
CA ILE A 107 -5.76 9.87 -35.42
C ILE A 107 -4.66 9.47 -34.43
N LEU A 108 -3.94 8.38 -34.67
CA LEU A 108 -2.82 7.95 -33.84
C LEU A 108 -1.69 9.00 -33.87
N GLN A 109 -1.40 9.58 -35.04
CA GLN A 109 -0.47 10.68 -35.18
C GLN A 109 -0.92 11.92 -34.40
N ALA A 110 -2.22 12.22 -34.36
CA ALA A 110 -2.78 13.32 -33.57
C ALA A 110 -2.83 13.03 -32.05
N ALA A 111 -2.88 11.75 -31.65
CA ALA A 111 -2.84 11.31 -30.26
C ALA A 111 -1.42 11.31 -29.66
N PHE A 112 -0.38 11.32 -30.50
CA PHE A 112 1.01 11.38 -30.03
C PHE A 112 1.32 12.70 -29.28
N PRO A 113 0.99 13.90 -29.82
CA PRO A 113 1.18 15.16 -29.10
C PRO A 113 0.46 15.22 -27.74
N THR A 114 -0.77 14.70 -27.65
CA THR A 114 -1.50 14.66 -26.38
C THR A 114 -0.86 13.71 -25.39
N LEU A 115 -0.43 12.52 -25.82
CA LEU A 115 0.33 11.58 -24.99
C LEU A 115 1.65 12.20 -24.47
N ILE A 116 2.39 12.89 -25.34
CA ILE A 116 3.62 13.60 -24.96
C ILE A 116 3.34 14.71 -23.94
N ASN A 117 2.24 15.46 -24.10
CA ASN A 117 1.83 16.47 -23.13
C ASN A 117 1.48 15.86 -21.76
N TYR A 118 0.83 14.70 -21.72
CA TYR A 118 0.56 13.98 -20.47
C TYR A 118 1.84 13.50 -19.78
N ILE A 119 2.79 12.94 -20.55
CA ILE A 119 4.09 12.54 -20.01
C ILE A 119 4.85 13.77 -19.46
N LEU A 120 4.86 14.88 -20.19
CA LEU A 120 5.43 16.15 -19.72
C LEU A 120 4.78 16.65 -18.45
N LEU A 121 3.45 16.56 -18.33
CA LEU A 121 2.73 16.97 -17.13
C LEU A 121 3.13 16.14 -15.91
N VAL A 122 3.25 14.82 -16.05
CA VAL A 122 3.73 13.93 -14.98
C VAL A 122 5.17 14.29 -14.58
N ILE A 123 6.03 14.56 -15.55
CA ILE A 123 7.42 14.99 -15.29
C ILE A 123 7.45 16.33 -14.56
N ILE A 124 6.63 17.31 -14.97
CA ILE A 124 6.53 18.63 -14.33
C ILE A 124 6.04 18.50 -12.89
N ILE A 125 4.99 17.72 -12.65
CA ILE A 125 4.49 17.46 -11.29
C ILE A 125 5.57 16.79 -10.44
N GLY A 126 6.24 15.77 -10.97
CA GLY A 126 7.36 15.10 -10.30
C GLY A 126 8.51 16.07 -9.96
N ALA A 127 8.84 16.97 -10.88
CA ALA A 127 9.85 18.00 -10.67
C ALA A 127 9.43 19.01 -9.59
N ILE A 128 8.16 19.42 -9.55
CA ILE A 128 7.62 20.29 -8.49
C ILE A 128 7.77 19.62 -7.12
N PHE A 129 7.38 18.34 -6.99
CA PHE A 129 7.54 17.60 -5.73
C PHE A 129 9.01 17.47 -5.32
N TYR A 130 9.91 17.25 -6.28
CA TYR A 130 11.35 17.22 -6.03
C TYR A 130 11.87 18.56 -5.48
N ILE A 131 11.46 19.67 -6.10
CA ILE A 131 11.82 21.03 -5.65
C ILE A 131 11.25 21.31 -4.25
N LEU A 132 9.99 20.97 -4.00
CA LEU A 132 9.37 21.15 -2.68
C LEU A 132 10.13 20.38 -1.59
N ARG A 133 10.60 19.16 -1.88
CA ARG A 133 11.43 18.37 -0.96
C ARG A 133 12.76 19.07 -0.67
N PHE A 134 13.41 19.63 -1.69
CA PHE A 134 14.64 20.39 -1.54
C PHE A 134 14.45 21.68 -0.71
N VAL A 135 13.37 22.43 -0.98
CA VAL A 135 13.00 23.64 -0.23
C VAL A 135 12.75 23.30 1.24
N LYS A 136 11.97 22.25 1.53
CA LYS A 136 11.70 21.78 2.89
C LYS A 136 13.01 21.48 3.64
N LYS A 137 13.92 20.71 3.03
CA LYS A 137 15.23 20.39 3.61
C LYS A 137 16.05 21.65 3.94
N THR A 138 16.04 22.63 3.04
CA THR A 138 16.79 23.88 3.21
C THR A 138 16.18 24.75 4.30
N LEU A 139 14.85 24.89 4.33
CA LEU A 139 14.14 25.62 5.40
C LEU A 139 14.40 25.01 6.77
N THR A 140 14.36 23.67 6.91
CA THR A 140 14.64 23.01 8.19
C THR A 140 16.05 23.30 8.69
N ARG A 141 17.06 23.31 7.80
CA ARG A 141 18.45 23.67 8.16
C ARG A 141 18.55 25.12 8.65
N ILE A 142 17.89 26.04 7.96
CA ILE A 142 17.87 27.46 8.35
C ILE A 142 17.17 27.63 9.70
N TYR A 143 16.00 27.01 9.87
CA TYR A 143 15.24 27.02 11.12
C TYR A 143 16.08 26.52 12.31
N LEU A 144 16.77 25.39 12.16
CA LEU A 144 17.64 24.85 13.21
C LEU A 144 18.80 25.80 13.54
N LYS A 145 19.44 26.43 12.54
CA LYS A 145 20.50 27.43 12.77
C LYS A 145 19.98 28.65 13.52
N ILE A 146 18.82 29.19 13.12
CA ILE A 146 18.19 30.33 13.79
C ILE A 146 17.83 29.97 15.22
N LYS A 147 17.22 28.79 15.43
CA LYS A 147 16.86 28.30 16.77
C LYS A 147 18.10 28.13 17.65
N HIS A 148 19.20 27.60 17.10
CA HIS A 148 20.47 27.48 17.83
C HIS A 148 21.03 28.85 18.25
N ILE A 149 20.99 29.85 17.35
CA ILE A 149 21.40 31.23 17.65
C ILE A 149 20.51 31.82 18.75
N ILE A 150 19.19 31.67 18.66
CA ILE A 150 18.24 32.17 19.67
C ILE A 150 18.51 31.52 21.04
N TYR A 151 18.72 30.21 21.09
CA TYR A 151 19.00 29.52 22.36
C TYR A 151 20.35 29.93 22.97
N LYS A 152 21.39 30.06 22.14
CA LYS A 152 22.74 30.41 22.59
C LYS A 152 22.86 31.87 23.04
N TYR A 153 22.30 32.81 22.26
CA TYR A 153 22.54 34.25 22.47
C TYR A 153 21.40 34.94 23.25
N ILE A 154 20.14 34.53 23.07
CA ILE A 154 18.99 35.20 23.71
C ILE A 154 18.62 34.47 25.01
N LEU A 155 18.42 33.15 24.96
CA LEU A 155 17.95 32.39 26.14
C LEU A 155 19.06 31.96 27.10
N LYS A 156 20.35 32.02 26.68
CA LYS A 156 21.53 31.58 27.46
C LYS A 156 21.38 30.18 28.09
N LYS A 157 20.58 29.31 27.46
CA LYS A 157 20.40 27.92 27.86
C LYS A 157 21.12 27.02 26.85
N PRO A 158 21.65 25.86 27.26
CA PRO A 158 22.15 24.88 26.31
C PRO A 158 21.02 24.57 25.31
N PHE A 159 21.35 24.60 24.02
CA PHE A 159 20.43 24.14 22.98
C PHE A 159 20.34 22.62 23.09
N GLU A 160 19.46 22.16 23.98
CA GLU A 160 19.00 20.80 23.99
C GLU A 160 18.05 20.66 22.79
N VAL A 161 18.57 20.13 21.68
CA VAL A 161 17.72 19.28 20.86
C VAL A 161 17.32 18.20 21.85
N LYS A 162 16.10 18.25 22.39
CA LYS A 162 15.56 17.06 23.02
C LYS A 162 15.62 16.03 21.89
N PRO A 163 16.52 15.03 21.91
CA PRO A 163 16.25 13.86 21.09
C PRO A 163 14.84 13.48 21.54
N LYS A 164 13.92 13.38 20.59
CA LYS A 164 12.59 12.84 20.88
C LYS A 164 12.88 11.59 21.69
N ALA A 165 12.40 11.55 22.94
CA ALA A 165 12.93 10.65 23.96
C ALA A 165 13.08 9.27 23.32
N ILE A 166 14.33 8.82 23.14
CA ILE A 166 14.58 7.46 22.68
C ILE A 166 13.96 6.65 23.82
N GLU A 167 12.76 6.10 23.58
CA GLU A 167 12.18 5.11 24.48
C GLU A 167 13.26 4.05 24.62
N TYR A 168 13.97 4.07 25.74
CA TYR A 168 15.02 3.13 26.01
C TYR A 168 14.32 1.77 26.12
N TYR A 169 14.49 0.96 25.08
CA TYR A 169 13.97 -0.39 25.08
C TYR A 169 14.86 -1.23 25.99
N ASP A 170 14.36 -1.47 27.21
CA ASP A 170 15.00 -2.33 28.18
C ASP A 170 14.60 -3.78 27.89
N GLU A 171 15.53 -4.52 27.27
CA GLU A 171 15.27 -5.92 26.87
C GLU A 171 14.91 -6.82 28.05
N LEU A 172 15.53 -6.61 29.22
CA LEU A 172 15.31 -7.45 30.38
C LEU A 172 13.89 -7.24 30.91
N ARG A 173 13.50 -5.98 31.08
CA ARG A 173 12.17 -5.63 31.58
C ARG A 173 11.07 -6.08 30.62
N ASN A 174 11.26 -5.84 29.32
CA ASN A 174 10.27 -6.22 28.31
C ASN A 174 10.13 -7.73 28.17
N ASN A 175 11.23 -8.48 28.22
CA ASN A 175 11.17 -9.94 28.21
C ASN A 175 10.45 -10.48 29.46
N GLN A 176 10.64 -9.87 30.63
CA GLN A 176 9.89 -10.22 31.83
C GLN A 176 8.40 -9.95 31.66
N GLU A 177 8.03 -8.82 31.06
CA GLU A 177 6.63 -8.47 30.77
C GLU A 177 6.00 -9.49 29.82
N ILE A 178 6.65 -9.83 28.70
CA ILE A 178 6.15 -10.83 27.76
C ILE A 178 6.03 -12.21 28.41
N ASN A 179 7.01 -12.62 29.21
CA ASN A 179 6.96 -13.91 29.92
C ASN A 179 5.87 -13.92 31.00
N SER A 180 5.56 -12.77 31.61
CA SER A 180 4.48 -12.64 32.61
C SER A 180 3.08 -12.77 32.01
N LEU A 181 2.94 -12.71 30.67
CA LEU A 181 1.65 -12.86 30.00
C LEU A 181 1.06 -14.27 30.20
N GLY A 182 1.85 -15.28 30.59
CA GLY A 182 1.32 -16.62 30.86
C GLY A 182 0.75 -17.32 29.62
N VAL A 183 1.24 -16.95 28.44
CA VAL A 183 0.92 -17.60 27.16
C VAL A 183 2.20 -18.19 26.59
N ILE A 184 2.10 -19.43 26.10
CA ILE A 184 3.22 -20.11 25.46
C ILE A 184 3.28 -19.70 23.99
N PHE A 185 4.42 -19.16 23.55
CA PHE A 185 4.67 -18.83 22.15
C PHE A 185 5.55 -19.89 21.49
N MET A 186 5.05 -20.51 20.42
CA MET A 186 5.81 -21.50 19.64
C MET A 186 5.72 -21.19 18.15
N THR A 187 6.88 -21.20 17.48
CA THR A 187 6.97 -21.14 16.02
C THR A 187 6.78 -22.52 15.38
N SER A 188 6.86 -23.59 16.18
CA SER A 188 6.56 -24.95 15.74
C SER A 188 5.05 -25.22 15.79
N THR A 189 4.59 -26.10 14.90
CA THR A 189 3.24 -26.68 14.93
C THR A 189 3.13 -27.86 15.90
N ASP A 190 4.26 -28.49 16.23
CA ASP A 190 4.31 -29.68 17.08
C ASP A 190 4.46 -29.30 18.56
N VAL A 191 3.55 -29.81 19.39
CA VAL A 191 3.54 -29.62 20.84
C VAL A 191 3.73 -30.99 21.51
N PRO A 192 4.94 -31.32 21.99
CA PRO A 192 5.22 -32.64 22.54
C PRO A 192 4.38 -32.92 23.78
N ASP A 193 3.79 -34.12 23.83
CA ASP A 193 3.18 -34.73 25.03
C ASP A 193 2.05 -33.92 25.70
N LYS A 194 1.34 -33.07 24.95
CA LYS A 194 0.21 -32.29 25.48
C LYS A 194 -1.03 -32.39 24.63
N HIS A 195 -2.20 -32.36 25.29
CA HIS A 195 -3.46 -32.29 24.59
C HIS A 195 -3.75 -30.84 24.19
N VAL A 196 -3.83 -30.59 22.88
CA VAL A 196 -4.00 -29.25 22.31
C VAL A 196 -5.42 -29.10 21.76
N ILE A 197 -6.16 -28.12 22.26
CA ILE A 197 -7.47 -27.73 21.72
C ILE A 197 -7.26 -26.51 20.83
N ASN A 198 -7.64 -26.62 19.56
CA ASN A 198 -7.53 -25.53 18.59
C ASN A 198 -8.67 -24.51 18.79
N LEU A 199 -8.30 -23.23 18.95
CA LEU A 199 -9.24 -22.11 19.11
C LEU A 199 -9.38 -21.26 17.84
N GLY A 200 -8.61 -21.57 16.79
CA GLY A 200 -8.61 -20.87 15.52
C GLY A 200 -7.37 -20.02 15.28
N GLN A 201 -7.38 -19.28 14.18
CA GLN A 201 -6.26 -18.42 13.78
C GLN A 201 -6.41 -17.02 14.40
N PHE A 202 -5.33 -16.52 14.98
CA PHE A 202 -5.27 -15.19 15.57
C PHE A 202 -4.20 -14.36 14.89
N GLN A 203 -4.44 -13.05 14.82
CA GLN A 203 -3.49 -12.09 14.28
C GLN A 203 -3.53 -10.78 15.05
N SER A 204 -2.37 -10.12 15.10
CA SER A 204 -2.19 -8.77 15.62
C SER A 204 -1.29 -8.01 14.66
N THR A 205 -1.58 -6.73 14.45
CA THR A 205 -0.80 -5.87 13.56
C THR A 205 -0.59 -4.52 14.23
N VAL A 206 0.64 -4.03 14.20
CA VAL A 206 1.03 -2.72 14.70
C VAL A 206 1.72 -1.97 13.58
N ILE A 207 1.32 -0.72 13.35
CA ILE A 207 1.95 0.19 12.40
C ILE A 207 2.72 1.24 13.20
N LEU A 208 4.01 1.40 12.88
CA LEU A 208 4.90 2.37 13.48
C LEU A 208 5.38 3.35 12.41
N GLU A 209 5.15 4.63 12.64
CA GLU A 209 5.68 5.67 11.77
C GLU A 209 7.21 5.70 11.90
N LYS A 210 7.90 5.62 10.75
CA LYS A 210 9.34 5.84 10.70
C LYS A 210 9.57 7.33 10.90
N GLU A 211 10.39 7.68 11.89
CA GLU A 211 10.78 9.07 12.03
C GLU A 211 11.50 9.53 10.77
N PRO A 212 11.13 10.70 10.21
CA PRO A 212 11.86 11.24 9.08
C PRO A 212 13.33 11.35 9.47
N ASP A 213 14.24 10.90 8.60
CA ASP A 213 15.69 10.95 8.80
C ASP A 213 16.11 12.44 8.92
N LEU A 214 15.91 13.02 10.11
CA LEU A 214 16.02 14.46 10.37
C LEU A 214 17.44 14.83 10.82
N LEU A 215 18.29 13.86 11.11
CA LEU A 215 19.64 14.07 11.61
C LEU A 215 20.60 13.06 10.97
N ASP A 216 21.81 13.53 10.64
CA ASP A 216 22.97 12.73 10.23
C ASP A 216 23.43 11.84 11.40
N LEU A 217 22.57 10.90 11.82
CA LEU A 217 22.95 9.89 12.79
C LEU A 217 23.99 8.98 12.15
N ASN A 218 25.02 8.63 12.93
CA ASN A 218 26.00 7.63 12.53
C ASN A 218 25.23 6.36 12.08
N PRO A 219 25.62 5.69 10.97
CA PRO A 219 24.96 4.47 10.51
C PRO A 219 24.66 3.45 11.62
N LYS A 220 25.58 3.29 12.58
CA LYS A 220 25.43 2.39 13.72
C LYS A 220 24.34 2.82 14.69
N GLU A 221 24.22 4.11 14.97
CA GLU A 221 23.18 4.66 15.85
C GLU A 221 21.80 4.56 15.19
N ARG A 222 21.74 4.77 13.88
CA ARG A 222 20.51 4.61 13.09
C ARG A 222 20.02 3.18 13.06
N GLU A 223 20.93 2.22 12.91
CA GLU A 223 20.62 0.79 12.97
C GLU A 223 20.06 0.43 14.35
N ASN A 224 20.77 0.79 15.43
CA ASN A 224 20.32 0.54 16.80
C ASN A 224 18.94 1.15 17.08
N HIS A 225 18.72 2.40 16.66
CA HIS A 225 17.43 3.07 16.82
C HIS A 225 16.30 2.35 16.08
N THR A 226 16.57 1.90 14.84
CA THR A 226 15.59 1.15 14.05
C THR A 226 15.27 -0.19 14.73
N LEU A 227 16.28 -0.91 15.23
CA LEU A 227 16.09 -2.17 15.94
C LEU A 227 15.24 -1.98 17.21
N THR A 228 15.48 -0.94 17.99
CA THR A 228 14.68 -0.58 19.17
C THR A 228 13.21 -0.39 18.82
N ILE A 229 12.91 0.36 17.75
CA ILE A 229 11.54 0.57 17.27
C ILE A 229 10.89 -0.75 16.85
N LEU A 230 11.60 -1.57 16.08
CA LEU A 230 11.07 -2.86 15.61
C LEU A 230 10.80 -3.83 16.76
N LYS A 231 11.69 -3.88 17.76
CA LYS A 231 11.51 -4.70 18.97
C LYS A 231 10.29 -4.25 19.78
N SER A 232 10.15 -2.94 20.01
CA SER A 232 8.97 -2.36 20.67
C SER A 232 7.67 -2.69 19.94
N GLY A 233 7.67 -2.61 18.61
CA GLY A 233 6.51 -2.97 17.79
C GLY A 233 6.17 -4.46 17.86
N LYS A 234 7.16 -5.33 17.83
CA LYS A 234 6.99 -6.78 18.01
C LYS A 234 6.35 -7.08 19.37
N ASP A 235 6.82 -6.50 20.45
CA ASP A 235 6.26 -6.74 21.80
C ASP A 235 4.79 -6.30 21.89
N LYS A 236 4.47 -5.10 21.39
CA LYS A 236 3.07 -4.61 21.30
C LYS A 236 2.19 -5.57 20.49
N CYS A 237 2.75 -6.13 19.43
CA CYS A 237 2.07 -7.11 18.59
C CYS A 237 1.75 -8.39 19.38
N LEU A 238 2.73 -8.93 20.11
CA LEU A 238 2.59 -10.13 20.94
C LEU A 238 1.63 -9.92 22.12
N ILE A 239 1.65 -8.75 22.76
CA ILE A 239 0.68 -8.39 23.82
C ILE A 239 -0.74 -8.40 23.23
N GLY A 240 -0.96 -7.68 22.13
CA GLY A 240 -2.28 -7.63 21.49
C GLY A 240 -2.75 -9.00 20.95
N LEU A 241 -1.82 -9.88 20.58
CA LEU A 241 -2.13 -11.25 20.18
C LEU A 241 -2.55 -12.10 21.39
N THR A 242 -1.83 -11.94 22.50
CA THR A 242 -2.11 -12.61 23.79
C THR A 242 -3.48 -12.25 24.32
N ASP A 243 -3.84 -10.96 24.32
CA ASP A 243 -5.15 -10.50 24.80
C ASP A 243 -6.30 -11.15 24.03
N LYS A 244 -6.15 -11.31 22.71
CA LYS A 244 -7.13 -11.98 21.85
C LYS A 244 -7.25 -13.48 22.15
N ILE A 245 -6.11 -14.15 22.37
CA ILE A 245 -6.09 -15.59 22.70
C ILE A 245 -6.72 -15.83 24.07
N LYS A 246 -6.37 -15.03 25.08
CA LYS A 246 -6.95 -15.11 26.42
C LYS A 246 -8.45 -14.84 26.42
N ALA A 247 -8.91 -13.87 25.63
CA ALA A 247 -10.34 -13.61 25.46
C ALA A 247 -11.10 -14.82 24.86
N ALA A 248 -10.42 -15.64 24.05
CA ALA A 248 -10.95 -16.89 23.51
C ALA A 248 -10.74 -18.10 24.44
N GLY A 249 -10.20 -17.91 25.65
CA GLY A 249 -9.94 -18.98 26.62
C GLY A 249 -8.66 -19.79 26.37
N GLY A 250 -7.78 -19.33 25.49
CA GLY A 250 -6.51 -19.98 25.17
C GLY A 250 -5.36 -19.60 26.10
N ASN A 251 -4.33 -20.45 26.13
CA ASN A 251 -3.10 -20.25 26.90
C ASN A 251 -1.82 -20.49 26.07
N GLY A 252 -1.96 -20.68 24.75
CA GLY A 252 -0.82 -20.87 23.86
C GLY A 252 -1.09 -20.41 22.44
N ILE A 253 -0.01 -20.23 21.70
CA ILE A 253 0.00 -20.05 20.25
C ILE A 253 1.07 -20.96 19.63
N ILE A 254 0.67 -21.69 18.61
CA ILE A 254 1.55 -22.52 17.77
C ILE A 254 1.62 -21.93 16.36
N ASP A 255 2.64 -22.33 15.60
CA ASP A 255 2.89 -21.81 14.25
C ASP A 255 2.94 -20.27 14.22
N LEU A 256 3.57 -19.68 15.23
CA LEU A 256 3.76 -18.24 15.33
C LEU A 256 4.67 -17.75 14.20
N ASP A 257 4.11 -16.91 13.33
CA ASP A 257 4.85 -16.16 12.31
C ASP A 257 4.81 -14.66 12.62
N ILE A 258 5.95 -14.00 12.48
CA ILE A 258 6.09 -12.55 12.70
C ILE A 258 6.72 -11.92 11.47
N GLN A 259 5.96 -11.07 10.80
CA GLN A 259 6.36 -10.41 9.57
C GLN A 259 6.61 -8.91 9.79
N TYR A 260 7.67 -8.41 9.15
CA TYR A 260 8.06 -7.00 9.17
C TYR A 260 8.04 -6.46 7.75
N ILE A 261 7.17 -5.49 7.48
CA ILE A 261 6.97 -4.92 6.15
C ILE A 261 7.18 -3.40 6.22
N LYS A 262 7.89 -2.83 5.24
CA LYS A 262 7.94 -1.38 5.06
C LYS A 262 6.75 -0.95 4.20
N ILE A 263 5.95 -0.02 4.72
CA ILE A 263 4.76 0.48 4.04
C ILE A 263 4.84 2.01 3.85
N GLY A 264 4.03 2.54 2.94
CA GLY A 264 4.00 3.95 2.57
C GLY A 264 4.94 4.30 1.41
N PHE A 265 4.64 5.40 0.71
CA PHE A 265 5.43 5.90 -0.41
C PHE A 265 6.85 6.27 0.05
N GLY A 266 7.83 5.41 -0.26
CA GLY A 266 9.22 5.59 0.18
C GLY A 266 9.58 4.93 1.53
N GLY A 267 8.71 4.08 2.09
CA GLY A 267 8.99 3.33 3.32
C GLY A 267 8.96 4.19 4.58
N GLU A 268 7.96 5.06 4.68
CA GLU A 268 7.77 5.99 5.79
C GLU A 268 7.18 5.33 7.05
N SER A 269 6.83 4.05 7.01
CA SER A 269 6.30 3.31 8.16
C SER A 269 6.70 1.84 8.14
N TYR A 270 6.71 1.23 9.32
CA TYR A 270 6.89 -0.20 9.53
C TYR A 270 5.56 -0.82 9.96
N GLN A 271 5.12 -1.85 9.23
CA GLN A 271 4.03 -2.71 9.64
C GLN A 271 4.60 -4.01 10.19
N ILE A 272 4.23 -4.34 11.42
CA ILE A 272 4.65 -5.56 12.12
C ILE A 272 3.40 -6.36 12.39
N SER A 273 3.34 -7.59 11.88
CA SER A 273 2.20 -8.48 12.07
C SER A 273 2.66 -9.78 12.68
N ALA A 274 1.98 -10.22 13.73
CA ALA A 274 2.18 -11.52 14.36
C ALA A 274 0.90 -12.35 14.20
N MET A 275 1.03 -13.56 13.68
CA MET A 275 -0.09 -14.46 13.44
C MET A 275 0.26 -15.89 13.84
N GLY A 276 -0.75 -16.69 14.12
CA GLY A 276 -0.57 -18.12 14.38
C GLY A 276 -1.88 -18.74 14.86
N MET A 277 -1.81 -20.00 15.27
CA MET A 277 -2.97 -20.75 15.74
C MET A 277 -3.06 -20.68 17.26
N GLY A 278 -4.13 -20.08 17.76
CA GLY A 278 -4.41 -20.00 19.18
C GLY A 278 -4.88 -21.35 19.70
N VAL A 279 -4.36 -21.74 20.84
CA VAL A 279 -4.62 -23.07 21.41
C VAL A 279 -4.84 -23.00 22.91
N TYR A 280 -5.56 -23.99 23.42
CA TYR A 280 -5.57 -24.35 24.82
C TYR A 280 -4.77 -25.63 25.00
N ILE A 281 -3.67 -25.53 25.73
CA ILE A 281 -2.73 -26.60 26.04
C ILE A 281 -3.01 -27.04 27.47
N ASN A 282 -3.41 -28.30 27.62
CA ASN A 282 -3.60 -28.94 28.94
C ASN A 282 -2.28 -29.55 29.43
#